data_AF-A0A3C1EV17-F1
#
_entry.id   AF-A0A3C1EV17-F1
#
_cell.length_a   1.000
_cell.length_b   1.000
_cell.length_c   1.000
_cell.angle_alpha   90.00
_cell.angle_beta   90.00
_cell.angle_gamma   90.00
#
_symmetry.space_group_name_H-M   'P 1'
#
loop_
_entity.id
_entity.type
_entity.pdbx_description
1 polymer ?
#
loop_
_entity_poly.entity_id
_entity_poly.type
_entity_poly.pdbx_seq_one_letter_code
_entity_poly.pdbx_strand_id
1 'polypeptide(L)'
;MTKQSDYGASNIQVLKGLEAVRKRPAMYIGSTDKFGLHHIFTEILDNSVDEALAGYCSHIWVTFNKDGSLTVRDNGRGIPVEMHPETKVSTLETVMTNLHAGGKFDGGAYKVSGGLHGVGMKCTNALSEWMVTKVKKDGGLYQQRYERGIPMAPVEKIGDAKETGTEHTFKPDKEIFSTIDFDFHTIVKSCRQHAYLTAGLRITITDARGVKDKNYDVYFEDGIKSYVQFLVVDEKPISPDPFYMNKEDENVVVEVAMQYTDGLEEDVRCYTNNIINPEGGTHLVGFRTALTSALNSYAQKNELLKGLNTGL
;
A
#
# COMPACT_ATOMS: atom_id res chain seq x y z
N MET A 1 1.84 -53.18 16.36
CA MET A 1 1.92 -52.26 17.53
C MET A 1 1.94 -50.85 17.00
N THR A 2 0.85 -50.11 17.15
CA THR A 2 0.76 -48.68 16.86
C THR A 2 1.64 -47.94 17.87
N LYS A 3 2.66 -47.21 17.42
CA LYS A 3 3.43 -46.32 18.29
C LYS A 3 2.45 -45.34 18.94
N GLN A 4 2.28 -45.41 20.26
CA GLN A 4 1.63 -44.35 21.01
C GLN A 4 2.41 -43.06 20.74
N SER A 5 1.71 -42.08 20.16
CA SER A 5 2.25 -40.74 19.98
C SER A 5 2.32 -40.10 21.35
N ASP A 6 3.51 -40.00 21.90
CA ASP A 6 3.79 -39.33 23.16
C ASP A 6 3.67 -37.81 22.93
N TYR A 7 2.45 -37.30 23.04
CA TYR A 7 2.14 -35.87 22.91
C TYR A 7 2.27 -35.20 24.27
N GLY A 8 3.33 -34.42 24.45
CA GLY A 8 3.64 -33.69 25.66
C GLY A 8 4.11 -32.26 25.39
N ALA A 9 4.56 -31.57 26.44
CA ALA A 9 4.96 -30.16 26.37
C ALA A 9 6.05 -29.87 25.32
N SER A 10 6.96 -30.81 25.06
CA SER A 10 8.02 -30.69 24.05
C SER A 10 7.51 -30.68 22.61
N ASN A 11 6.26 -31.09 22.36
CA ASN A 11 5.63 -31.01 21.04
C ASN A 11 4.98 -29.63 20.78
N ILE A 12 4.88 -28.78 21.80
CA ILE A 12 4.34 -27.42 21.67
C ILE A 12 5.47 -26.49 21.22
N GLN A 13 5.37 -25.99 19.98
CA GLN A 13 6.32 -25.04 19.42
C GLN A 13 5.81 -23.61 19.54
N VAL A 14 6.66 -22.71 20.05
CA VAL A 14 6.40 -21.27 20.09
C VAL A 14 7.31 -20.59 19.05
N LEU A 15 6.70 -20.04 18.01
CA LEU A 15 7.41 -19.28 16.98
C LEU A 15 7.60 -17.85 17.49
N LYS A 16 8.85 -17.37 17.52
CA LYS A 16 9.17 -16.04 18.06
C LYS A 16 9.34 -15.01 16.94
N GLY A 17 8.83 -13.79 17.17
CA GLY A 17 9.01 -12.67 16.26
C GLY A 17 8.58 -12.99 14.82
N LEU A 18 9.48 -12.74 13.87
CA LEU A 18 9.21 -12.93 12.43
C LEU A 18 9.28 -14.39 11.96
N GLU A 19 9.65 -15.34 12.83
CA GLU A 19 9.64 -16.77 12.49
C GLU A 19 8.22 -17.25 12.13
N ALA A 20 7.20 -16.74 12.83
CA ALA A 20 5.80 -17.06 12.54
C ALA A 20 5.40 -16.66 11.12
N VAL A 21 5.86 -15.48 10.67
CA VAL A 21 5.60 -14.98 9.31
C VAL A 21 6.22 -15.90 8.27
N ARG A 22 7.49 -16.29 8.45
CA ARG A 22 8.17 -17.21 7.52
C ARG A 22 7.56 -18.61 7.52
N LYS A 23 7.06 -19.08 8.66
CA LYS A 23 6.46 -20.42 8.78
C LYS A 23 5.05 -20.48 8.18
N ARG A 24 4.32 -19.36 8.18
CA ARG A 24 2.93 -19.23 7.73
C ARG A 24 2.72 -17.96 6.87
N PRO A 25 3.46 -17.77 5.76
CA PRO A 25 3.46 -16.52 5.00
C PRO A 25 2.08 -16.17 4.45
N ALA A 26 1.33 -17.16 3.96
CA ALA A 26 -0.02 -16.95 3.42
C ALA A 26 -1.01 -16.32 4.42
N MET A 27 -0.81 -16.50 5.73
CA MET A 27 -1.62 -15.85 6.75
C MET A 27 -1.43 -14.33 6.77
N TYR A 28 -0.27 -13.85 6.32
CA TYR A 28 0.11 -12.44 6.37
C TYR A 28 0.03 -11.75 5.01
N ILE A 29 0.36 -12.45 3.93
CA ILE A 29 0.44 -11.88 2.57
C ILE A 29 -0.48 -12.58 1.55
N GLY A 30 -1.41 -13.41 2.04
CA GLY A 30 -2.42 -14.12 1.25
C GLY A 30 -1.90 -15.39 0.55
N SER A 31 -0.78 -15.30 -0.17
CA SER A 31 -0.19 -16.42 -0.91
C SER A 31 1.34 -16.33 -0.97
N THR A 32 2.00 -17.35 -1.51
CA THR A 32 3.46 -17.33 -1.81
C THR A 32 3.75 -17.49 -3.30
N ASP A 33 2.75 -17.24 -4.14
CA ASP A 33 2.92 -17.14 -5.58
C ASP A 33 3.19 -15.69 -6.01
N LYS A 34 3.00 -15.40 -7.30
CA LYS A 34 3.17 -14.05 -7.83
C LYS A 34 2.33 -12.99 -7.09
N PHE A 35 1.16 -13.33 -6.55
CA PHE A 35 0.32 -12.34 -5.88
C PHE A 35 0.95 -11.92 -4.55
N GLY A 36 1.36 -12.88 -3.72
CA GLY A 36 2.08 -12.62 -2.48
C GLY A 36 3.42 -11.91 -2.70
N LEU A 37 4.14 -12.24 -3.78
CA LEU A 37 5.37 -11.55 -4.16
C LEU A 37 5.14 -10.05 -4.38
N HIS A 38 4.10 -9.68 -5.14
CA HIS A 38 3.81 -8.26 -5.37
C HIS A 38 3.23 -7.59 -4.12
N HIS A 39 2.54 -8.35 -3.27
CA HIS A 39 1.99 -7.84 -2.01
C HIS A 39 3.08 -7.34 -1.06
N ILE A 40 4.23 -8.04 -0.93
CA ILE A 40 5.34 -7.54 -0.09
C ILE A 40 5.96 -6.23 -0.63
N PHE A 41 5.80 -5.94 -1.92
CA PHE A 41 6.14 -4.64 -2.48
C PHE A 41 5.08 -3.60 -2.11
N THR A 42 3.80 -3.90 -2.29
CA THR A 42 2.69 -3.00 -1.96
C THR A 42 2.76 -2.56 -0.50
N GLU A 43 3.12 -3.44 0.43
CA GLU A 43 3.29 -3.10 1.85
C GLU A 43 4.38 -2.03 2.11
N ILE A 44 5.41 -1.97 1.27
CA ILE A 44 6.43 -0.91 1.37
C ILE A 44 5.91 0.37 0.72
N LEU A 45 5.30 0.26 -0.46
CA LEU A 45 4.72 1.41 -1.17
C LEU A 45 3.66 2.11 -0.31
N ASP A 46 2.76 1.36 0.32
CA ASP A 46 1.69 1.89 1.16
C ASP A 46 2.23 2.70 2.33
N ASN A 47 3.34 2.29 2.93
CA ASN A 47 3.99 3.07 3.99
C ASN A 47 4.54 4.41 3.48
N SER A 48 5.09 4.45 2.27
CA SER A 48 5.52 5.70 1.63
C SER A 48 4.35 6.57 1.18
N VAL A 49 3.22 5.98 0.77
CA VAL A 49 1.97 6.69 0.44
C VAL A 49 1.33 7.27 1.70
N ASP A 50 1.40 6.58 2.83
CA ASP A 50 0.90 7.09 4.12
C ASP A 50 1.67 8.37 4.56
N GLU A 51 2.96 8.49 4.23
CA GLU A 51 3.68 9.77 4.41
C GLU A 51 3.16 10.88 3.49
N ALA A 52 2.68 10.53 2.30
CA ALA A 52 2.11 11.49 1.35
C ALA A 52 0.71 11.94 1.80
N LEU A 53 -0.13 11.01 2.24
CA LEU A 53 -1.43 11.30 2.86
C LEU A 53 -1.29 12.18 4.11
N ALA A 54 -0.21 12.01 4.87
CA ALA A 54 0.11 12.86 6.01
C ALA A 54 0.73 14.22 5.61
N GLY A 55 0.98 14.48 4.33
CA GLY A 55 1.49 15.75 3.79
C GLY A 55 3.00 15.92 3.85
N TYR A 56 3.77 14.85 4.11
CA TYR A 56 5.23 14.91 4.25
C TYR A 56 6.01 14.35 3.05
N CYS A 57 5.38 13.49 2.24
CA CYS A 57 5.99 12.92 1.04
C CYS A 57 5.35 13.51 -0.22
N SER A 58 6.17 13.89 -1.19
CA SER A 58 5.75 14.38 -2.51
C SER A 58 6.27 13.54 -3.66
N HIS A 59 7.28 12.70 -3.41
CA HIS A 59 7.93 11.89 -4.43
C HIS A 59 8.35 10.53 -3.89
N ILE A 60 7.88 9.47 -4.55
CA ILE A 60 8.32 8.09 -4.33
C ILE A 60 9.09 7.61 -5.57
N TRP A 61 10.19 6.89 -5.34
CA TRP A 61 10.95 6.22 -6.38
C TRP A 61 10.88 4.71 -6.17
N VAL A 62 10.53 3.99 -7.23
CA VAL A 62 10.52 2.53 -7.27
C VAL A 62 11.56 2.08 -8.29
N THR A 63 12.51 1.24 -7.90
CA THR A 63 13.58 0.77 -8.80
C THR A 63 13.65 -0.75 -8.80
N PHE A 64 13.58 -1.34 -10.00
CA PHE A 64 13.91 -2.75 -10.22
C PHE A 64 15.41 -2.86 -10.44
N ASN A 65 16.11 -3.54 -9.53
CA ASN A 65 17.55 -3.65 -9.57
C ASN A 65 18.01 -4.84 -10.43
N LYS A 66 19.24 -4.78 -10.93
CA LYS A 66 19.85 -5.82 -11.79
C LYS A 66 19.97 -7.20 -11.15
N ASP A 67 20.04 -7.25 -9.83
CA ASP A 67 20.19 -8.47 -9.05
C ASP A 67 18.84 -9.14 -8.68
N GLY A 68 17.74 -8.61 -9.21
CA GLY A 68 16.37 -9.06 -8.93
C GLY A 68 15.76 -8.48 -7.65
N SER A 69 16.49 -7.60 -6.94
CA SER A 69 15.96 -6.89 -5.78
C SER A 69 15.11 -5.69 -6.22
N LEU A 70 14.30 -5.17 -5.30
CA LEU A 70 13.48 -3.98 -5.53
C LEU A 70 13.78 -2.92 -4.48
N THR A 71 13.86 -1.66 -4.91
CA THR A 71 14.02 -0.50 -4.04
C THR A 71 12.79 0.37 -4.07
N VAL A 72 12.29 0.76 -2.89
CA VAL A 72 11.30 1.82 -2.74
C VAL A 72 11.91 2.91 -1.86
N ARG A 73 11.90 4.14 -2.35
CA ARG A 73 12.41 5.31 -1.64
C ARG A 73 11.34 6.40 -1.61
N ASP A 74 11.17 7.06 -0.48
CA ASP A 74 10.35 8.26 -0.36
C ASP A 74 11.17 9.44 0.14
N ASN A 75 10.58 10.64 0.05
CA ASN A 75 11.09 11.86 0.67
C ASN A 75 10.24 12.29 1.88
N GLY A 76 9.64 11.33 2.60
CA GLY A 76 8.85 11.59 3.80
C GLY A 76 9.71 12.00 5.00
N ARG A 77 9.16 11.88 6.22
CA ARG A 77 9.84 12.28 7.47
C ARG A 77 11.04 11.41 7.87
N GLY A 78 11.13 10.20 7.33
CA GLY A 78 12.07 9.18 7.75
C GLY A 78 11.65 8.48 9.06
N ILE A 79 11.77 7.15 9.09
CA ILE A 79 11.51 6.32 10.28
C ILE A 79 12.37 6.83 11.46
N PRO A 80 11.83 6.94 12.69
CA PRO A 80 12.65 7.34 13.84
C PRO A 80 13.81 6.36 14.12
N VAL A 81 14.96 6.88 14.56
CA VAL A 81 16.22 6.11 14.70
C VAL A 81 16.77 6.13 16.13
N GLU A 82 16.23 6.98 16.98
CA GLU A 82 16.54 7.04 18.41
C GLU A 82 16.21 5.72 19.11
N MET A 83 16.72 5.54 20.34
CA MET A 83 16.45 4.33 21.12
C MET A 83 14.98 4.27 21.53
N HIS A 84 14.32 3.16 21.19
CA HIS A 84 12.94 2.92 21.56
C HIS A 84 12.83 2.62 23.07
N PRO A 85 11.88 3.25 23.80
CA PRO A 85 11.83 3.20 25.26
C PRO A 85 11.58 1.80 25.83
N GLU A 86 10.88 0.91 25.12
CA GLU A 86 10.53 -0.42 25.64
C GLU A 86 11.52 -1.51 25.20
N THR A 87 11.85 -1.55 23.92
CA THR A 87 12.66 -2.60 23.29
C THR A 87 14.15 -2.39 23.48
N LYS A 88 14.57 -1.17 23.86
CA LYS A 88 15.97 -0.80 24.12
C LYS A 88 16.92 -1.07 22.95
N VAL A 89 16.37 -1.07 21.73
CA VAL A 89 17.09 -0.99 20.46
C VAL A 89 16.58 0.24 19.71
N SER A 90 17.17 0.58 18.57
CA SER A 90 16.66 1.70 17.76
C SER A 90 15.17 1.53 17.41
N THR A 91 14.46 2.65 17.26
CA THR A 91 13.07 2.65 16.79
C THR A 91 12.97 2.02 15.40
N LEU A 92 13.95 2.27 14.52
CA LEU A 92 14.05 1.63 13.21
C LEU A 92 14.08 0.09 13.32
N GLU A 93 14.96 -0.47 14.15
CA GLU A 93 15.01 -1.92 14.36
C GLU A 93 13.68 -2.44 14.89
N THR A 94 13.12 -1.76 15.91
CA THR A 94 11.85 -2.14 16.52
C THR A 94 10.71 -2.26 15.50
N VAL A 95 10.55 -1.27 14.62
CA VAL A 95 9.49 -1.30 13.60
C VAL A 95 9.77 -2.28 12.45
N MET A 96 11.01 -2.75 12.31
CA MET A 96 11.39 -3.72 11.29
C MET A 96 11.33 -5.17 11.79
N THR A 97 11.39 -5.41 13.11
CA THR A 97 11.50 -6.76 13.70
C THR A 97 10.33 -7.18 14.59
N ASN A 98 9.58 -6.24 15.17
CA ASN A 98 8.54 -6.56 16.16
C ASN A 98 7.15 -6.45 15.56
N LEU A 99 6.44 -7.57 15.38
CA LEU A 99 5.04 -7.55 14.95
C LEU A 99 4.20 -6.66 15.86
N HIS A 100 3.26 -5.92 15.26
CA HIS A 100 2.38 -4.99 15.97
C HIS A 100 3.10 -3.80 16.63
N ALA A 101 4.29 -3.43 16.12
CA ALA A 101 4.94 -2.16 16.45
C ALA A 101 4.79 -1.15 15.30
N GLY A 102 4.31 0.07 15.61
CA GLY A 102 4.12 1.13 14.63
C GLY A 102 3.44 2.38 15.21
N GLY A 103 3.53 3.51 14.51
CA GLY A 103 2.94 4.79 14.95
C GLY A 103 1.48 5.01 14.52
N LYS A 104 0.81 3.98 13.98
CA LYS A 104 -0.51 4.09 13.32
C LYS A 104 -1.68 3.59 14.19
N PHE A 105 -1.46 3.35 15.49
CA PHE A 105 -2.48 2.80 16.39
C PHE A 105 -3.41 3.86 17.00
N ASP A 106 -2.89 5.04 17.35
CA ASP A 106 -3.62 6.03 18.17
C ASP A 106 -3.88 7.36 17.44
N GLY A 107 -3.86 7.38 16.10
CA GLY A 107 -4.16 8.57 15.28
C GLY A 107 -3.20 9.77 15.41
N GLY A 108 -2.19 9.68 16.29
CA GLY A 108 -1.29 10.81 16.60
C GLY A 108 -0.25 11.11 15.51
N ALA A 109 0.43 10.09 14.98
CA ALA A 109 1.48 10.31 13.98
C ALA A 109 0.95 10.40 12.53
N TYR A 110 -0.24 9.84 12.30
CA TYR A 110 -0.97 9.83 11.02
C TYR A 110 -2.46 10.07 11.31
N LYS A 111 -3.01 11.19 10.82
CA LYS A 111 -4.46 11.48 10.93
C LYS A 111 -5.28 10.44 10.15
N VAL A 112 -4.76 10.02 9.00
CA VAL A 112 -5.32 9.00 8.11
C VAL A 112 -4.17 8.16 7.55
N SER A 113 -4.31 6.84 7.54
CA SER A 113 -3.36 5.91 6.92
C SER A 113 -4.05 4.61 6.49
N GLY A 114 -3.54 3.97 5.44
CA GLY A 114 -3.96 2.64 5.02
C GLY A 114 -3.43 1.54 5.93
N GLY A 115 -2.18 1.68 6.41
CA GLY A 115 -1.57 0.71 7.33
C GLY A 115 -2.14 0.82 8.75
N LEU A 116 -2.76 -0.25 9.25
CA LEU A 116 -3.35 -0.27 10.62
C LEU A 116 -2.82 -1.39 11.52
N HIS A 117 -2.31 -2.49 10.95
CA HIS A 117 -1.96 -3.68 11.74
C HIS A 117 -0.56 -3.61 12.36
N GLY A 118 0.32 -2.76 11.83
CA GLY A 118 1.73 -2.70 12.25
C GLY A 118 2.54 -3.94 11.83
N VAL A 119 2.19 -4.60 10.73
CA VAL A 119 2.77 -5.90 10.32
C VAL A 119 3.42 -5.86 8.92
N GLY A 120 2.84 -5.15 7.96
CA GLY A 120 3.22 -5.14 6.53
C GLY A 120 4.71 -5.17 6.19
N MET A 121 5.42 -4.07 6.43
CA MET A 121 6.87 -3.96 6.15
C MET A 121 7.71 -5.04 6.83
N LYS A 122 7.27 -5.55 7.99
CA LYS A 122 7.97 -6.62 8.72
C LYS A 122 7.78 -7.96 8.00
N CYS A 123 6.65 -8.17 7.33
CA CYS A 123 6.47 -9.30 6.42
C CYS A 123 7.42 -9.20 5.23
N THR A 124 7.57 -8.03 4.62
CA THR A 124 8.57 -7.82 3.56
C THR A 124 9.97 -8.17 4.06
N ASN A 125 10.35 -7.70 5.25
CA ASN A 125 11.64 -8.01 5.87
C ASN A 125 11.80 -9.52 6.13
N ALA A 126 10.81 -10.16 6.75
CA ALA A 126 10.82 -11.58 7.09
C ALA A 126 10.91 -12.49 5.86
N LEU A 127 10.20 -12.15 4.79
CA LEU A 127 10.06 -12.95 3.57
C LEU A 127 11.10 -12.60 2.50
N SER A 128 12.03 -11.70 2.81
CA SER A 128 13.19 -11.40 1.97
C SER A 128 14.39 -12.25 2.37
N GLU A 129 15.21 -12.66 1.40
CA GLU A 129 16.53 -13.23 1.63
C GLU A 129 17.38 -12.22 2.41
N TRP A 130 17.36 -10.97 1.95
CA TRP A 130 17.93 -9.83 2.66
C TRP A 130 17.13 -8.55 2.41
N MET A 131 17.22 -7.62 3.35
CA MET A 131 16.67 -6.28 3.24
C MET A 131 17.66 -5.28 3.82
N VAL A 132 17.84 -4.14 3.15
CA VAL A 132 18.61 -3.01 3.65
C VAL A 132 17.67 -1.82 3.74
N THR A 133 17.59 -1.22 4.92
CA THR A 133 16.83 0.00 5.14
C THR A 133 17.79 1.13 5.43
N LYS A 134 17.68 2.22 4.66
CA LYS A 134 18.35 3.48 4.93
C LYS A 134 17.35 4.54 5.29
N VAL A 135 17.71 5.38 6.24
CA VAL A 135 16.88 6.48 6.71
C VAL A 135 17.69 7.76 6.69
N LYS A 136 17.15 8.80 6.07
CA LYS A 136 17.65 10.16 6.21
C LYS A 136 16.79 10.88 7.24
N LYS A 137 17.38 11.29 8.37
CA LYS A 137 16.67 11.97 9.47
C LYS A 137 17.63 12.81 10.31
N ASP A 138 17.19 13.99 10.76
CA ASP A 138 17.94 14.86 11.69
C ASP A 138 19.41 15.11 11.26
N GLY A 139 19.63 15.32 9.95
CA GLY A 139 20.96 15.57 9.40
C GLY A 139 21.83 14.32 9.18
N GLY A 140 21.36 13.13 9.56
CA GLY A 140 22.10 11.87 9.45
C GLY A 140 21.53 10.93 8.39
N LEU A 141 22.41 10.14 7.78
CA LEU A 141 22.09 8.97 6.99
C LEU A 141 22.38 7.72 7.83
N TYR A 142 21.33 6.97 8.14
CA TYR A 142 21.37 5.76 8.96
C TYR A 142 21.07 4.53 8.11
N GLN A 143 21.62 3.39 8.47
CA GLN A 143 21.41 2.13 7.77
C GLN A 143 21.30 0.95 8.72
N GLN A 144 20.48 -0.03 8.35
CA GLN A 144 20.49 -1.36 8.93
C GLN A 144 20.23 -2.44 7.87
N ARG A 145 20.97 -3.55 7.97
CA ARG A 145 20.81 -4.73 7.12
C ARG A 145 20.17 -5.86 7.91
N TYR A 146 19.29 -6.57 7.22
CA TYR A 146 18.57 -7.73 7.73
C TYR A 146 18.76 -8.91 6.78
N GLU A 147 18.79 -10.11 7.33
CA GLU A 147 18.70 -11.37 6.58
C GLU A 147 17.54 -12.18 7.14
N ARG A 148 16.53 -12.43 6.30
CA ARG A 148 15.30 -13.16 6.69
C ARG A 148 14.62 -12.59 7.94
N GLY A 149 14.58 -11.26 8.04
CA GLY A 149 14.00 -10.53 9.17
C GLY A 149 14.92 -10.36 10.38
N ILE A 150 16.13 -10.94 10.38
CA ILE A 150 17.06 -10.88 11.51
C ILE A 150 18.03 -9.71 11.28
N PRO A 151 18.17 -8.75 12.21
CA PRO A 151 19.14 -7.67 12.09
C PRO A 151 20.57 -8.22 12.16
N MET A 152 21.42 -7.80 11.23
CA MET A 152 22.82 -8.27 11.14
C MET A 152 23.78 -7.44 11.99
N ALA A 153 23.38 -6.22 12.32
CA ALA A 153 24.07 -5.30 13.22
C ALA A 153 23.05 -4.26 13.73
N PRO A 154 23.34 -3.54 14.83
CA PRO A 154 22.57 -2.36 15.23
C PRO A 154 22.58 -1.29 14.12
N VAL A 155 21.62 -0.35 14.18
CA VAL A 155 21.58 0.80 13.28
C VAL A 155 22.88 1.61 13.35
N GLU A 156 23.46 1.89 12.19
CA GLU A 156 24.69 2.66 12.04
C GLU A 156 24.42 3.99 11.33
N LYS A 157 25.04 5.08 11.80
CA LYS A 157 25.12 6.33 11.03
C LYS A 157 26.26 6.23 10.02
N ILE A 158 25.91 6.10 8.74
CA ILE A 158 26.86 5.89 7.63
C ILE A 158 27.23 7.19 6.89
N GLY A 159 26.67 8.32 7.30
CA GLY A 159 27.01 9.63 6.73
C GLY A 159 26.06 10.74 7.20
N ASP A 160 26.19 11.91 6.57
CA ASP A 160 25.29 13.05 6.77
C ASP A 160 24.27 13.12 5.62
N ALA A 161 23.10 13.68 5.90
CA ALA A 161 22.01 13.87 4.94
C ALA A 161 21.40 15.28 5.09
N LYS A 162 21.10 15.93 3.97
CA LYS A 162 20.39 17.23 3.97
C LYS A 162 18.88 17.11 3.84
N GLU A 163 18.43 15.98 3.31
CA GLU A 163 17.02 15.67 3.05
C GLU A 163 16.51 14.68 4.10
N THR A 164 15.21 14.43 4.09
CA THR A 164 14.58 13.35 4.86
C THR A 164 14.04 12.27 3.94
N GLY A 165 13.74 11.10 4.50
CA GLY A 165 13.07 10.03 3.79
C GLY A 165 13.56 8.64 4.19
N THR A 166 12.88 7.64 3.67
CA THR A 166 13.21 6.23 3.90
C THR A 166 13.48 5.53 2.56
N GLU A 167 14.48 4.65 2.52
CA GLU A 167 14.79 3.79 1.39
C GLU A 167 14.85 2.34 1.86
N HIS A 168 14.01 1.50 1.30
CA HIS A 168 14.01 0.07 1.51
C HIS A 168 14.46 -0.62 0.23
N THR A 169 15.52 -1.41 0.31
CA THR A 169 15.93 -2.31 -0.78
C THR A 169 15.84 -3.74 -0.28
N PHE A 170 15.11 -4.60 -0.97
CA PHE A 170 14.86 -5.97 -0.53
C PHE A 170 14.89 -6.96 -1.68
N LYS A 171 15.38 -8.17 -1.37
CA LYS A 171 15.42 -9.29 -2.32
C LYS A 171 14.54 -10.42 -1.79
N PRO A 172 13.45 -10.81 -2.49
CA PRO A 172 12.55 -11.88 -2.05
C PRO A 172 13.27 -13.20 -1.82
N ASP A 173 12.85 -13.96 -0.79
CA ASP A 173 13.44 -15.25 -0.47
C ASP A 173 12.89 -16.36 -1.39
N LYS A 174 13.77 -16.95 -2.20
CA LYS A 174 13.44 -18.08 -3.09
C LYS A 174 13.01 -19.36 -2.36
N GLU A 175 13.27 -19.46 -1.05
CA GLU A 175 12.77 -20.58 -0.23
C GLU A 175 11.29 -20.41 0.15
N ILE A 176 10.75 -19.20 0.05
CA ILE A 176 9.37 -18.87 0.41
C ILE A 176 8.49 -18.81 -0.83
N PHE A 177 8.93 -18.07 -1.86
CA PHE A 177 8.10 -17.80 -3.03
C PHE A 177 8.33 -18.79 -4.16
N SER A 178 7.26 -19.12 -4.89
CA SER A 178 7.37 -19.95 -6.10
C SER A 178 8.00 -19.22 -7.29
N THR A 179 8.04 -17.89 -7.24
CA THR A 179 8.77 -17.01 -8.16
C THR A 179 9.29 -15.80 -7.39
N ILE A 180 10.42 -15.25 -7.83
CA ILE A 180 11.01 -14.01 -7.29
C ILE A 180 11.07 -12.89 -8.33
N ASP A 181 10.46 -13.11 -9.50
CA ASP A 181 10.48 -12.14 -10.59
C ASP A 181 9.32 -11.16 -10.44
N PHE A 182 9.63 -9.92 -10.06
CA PHE A 182 8.66 -8.84 -10.07
C PHE A 182 8.23 -8.49 -11.50
N ASP A 183 6.93 -8.49 -11.73
CA ASP A 183 6.33 -8.07 -12.99
C ASP A 183 6.24 -6.54 -13.05
N PHE A 184 6.83 -5.99 -14.10
CA PHE A 184 6.91 -4.55 -14.31
C PHE A 184 5.53 -3.90 -14.41
N HIS A 185 4.63 -4.52 -15.19
CA HIS A 185 3.32 -3.95 -15.49
C HIS A 185 2.42 -3.94 -14.26
N THR A 186 2.48 -4.99 -13.44
CA THR A 186 1.75 -5.11 -12.18
C THR A 186 2.16 -4.01 -11.20
N ILE A 187 3.46 -3.77 -11.03
CA ILE A 187 3.96 -2.69 -10.17
C ILE A 187 3.60 -1.31 -10.71
N VAL A 188 3.77 -1.06 -12.02
CA VAL A 188 3.35 0.22 -12.63
C VAL A 188 1.86 0.45 -12.46
N LYS A 189 1.02 -0.59 -12.60
CA LYS A 189 -0.42 -0.50 -12.37
C LYS A 189 -0.74 -0.09 -10.93
N SER A 190 -0.10 -0.71 -9.94
CA SER A 190 -0.25 -0.35 -8.53
C SER A 190 0.23 1.08 -8.26
N CYS A 191 1.43 1.46 -8.71
CA CYS A 191 1.95 2.82 -8.55
C CYS A 191 1.02 3.87 -9.18
N ARG A 192 0.54 3.62 -10.41
CA ARG A 192 -0.40 4.53 -11.09
C ARG A 192 -1.69 4.69 -10.30
N GLN A 193 -2.24 3.61 -9.74
CA GLN A 193 -3.42 3.68 -8.89
C GLN A 193 -3.17 4.56 -7.66
N HIS A 194 -2.08 4.37 -6.93
CA HIS A 194 -1.76 5.23 -5.78
C HIS A 194 -1.55 6.70 -6.16
N ALA A 195 -0.95 6.96 -7.31
CA ALA A 195 -0.79 8.33 -7.83
C ALA A 195 -2.13 8.99 -8.20
N TYR A 196 -3.11 8.23 -8.68
CA TYR A 196 -4.48 8.74 -8.88
C TYR A 196 -5.20 9.01 -7.56
N LEU A 197 -5.06 8.11 -6.58
CA LEU A 197 -5.71 8.22 -5.27
C LEU A 197 -5.06 9.30 -4.38
N THR A 198 -3.85 9.74 -4.72
CA THR A 198 -3.10 10.75 -3.96
C THR A 198 -2.71 11.88 -4.89
N ALA A 199 -3.66 12.79 -5.15
CA ALA A 199 -3.45 13.91 -6.05
C ALA A 199 -2.17 14.68 -5.69
N GLY A 200 -1.33 14.95 -6.68
CA GLY A 200 -0.05 15.63 -6.49
C GLY A 200 1.10 14.77 -5.99
N LEU A 201 0.92 13.46 -5.76
CA LEU A 201 2.01 12.53 -5.49
C LEU A 201 2.68 12.10 -6.79
N ARG A 202 4.00 12.32 -6.91
CA ARG A 202 4.79 11.78 -8.02
C ARG A 202 5.34 10.41 -7.65
N ILE A 203 5.21 9.43 -8.55
CA ILE A 203 5.91 8.15 -8.43
C ILE A 203 6.74 7.91 -9.69
N THR A 204 8.05 7.75 -9.52
CA THR A 204 8.98 7.42 -10.61
C THR A 204 9.37 5.95 -10.51
N ILE A 205 9.08 5.18 -11.55
CA ILE A 205 9.42 3.76 -11.66
C ILE A 205 10.58 3.60 -12.64
N THR A 206 11.68 3.00 -12.19
CA THR A 206 12.88 2.73 -12.98
C THR A 206 13.08 1.23 -13.12
N ASP A 207 13.05 0.69 -14.34
CA ASP A 207 13.47 -0.69 -14.62
C ASP A 207 14.93 -0.71 -15.05
N ALA A 208 15.84 -1.02 -14.11
CA ALA A 208 17.28 -1.07 -14.35
C ALA A 208 17.79 -2.50 -14.69
N ARG A 209 16.90 -3.47 -14.89
CA ARG A 209 17.27 -4.87 -15.21
C ARG A 209 17.84 -5.03 -16.61
N GLY A 210 17.48 -4.13 -17.52
CA GLY A 210 17.92 -4.14 -18.92
C GLY A 210 19.31 -3.53 -19.15
N VAL A 211 19.72 -3.47 -20.43
CA VAL A 211 20.96 -2.78 -20.86
C VAL A 211 20.84 -1.26 -20.70
N LYS A 212 19.62 -0.74 -20.90
CA LYS A 212 19.26 0.66 -20.65
C LYS A 212 18.10 0.70 -19.68
N ASP A 213 18.18 1.64 -18.74
CA ASP A 213 17.13 1.88 -17.78
C ASP A 213 15.88 2.40 -18.50
N LYS A 214 14.71 1.91 -18.09
CA LYS A 214 13.43 2.44 -18.55
C LYS A 214 12.75 3.19 -17.41
N ASN A 215 12.44 4.45 -17.64
CA ASN A 215 11.80 5.31 -16.65
C ASN A 215 10.33 5.53 -17.01
N TYR A 216 9.48 5.43 -16.01
CA TYR A 216 8.05 5.69 -16.11
C TYR A 216 7.67 6.59 -14.94
N ASP A 217 7.15 7.77 -15.24
CA ASP A 217 6.65 8.71 -14.25
C ASP A 217 5.12 8.69 -14.26
N VAL A 218 4.53 8.64 -13.07
CA VAL A 218 3.10 8.84 -12.87
C VAL A 218 2.87 10.00 -11.91
N TYR A 219 2.00 10.92 -12.30
CA TYR A 219 1.66 12.14 -11.57
C TYR A 219 0.33 12.66 -12.09
N PHE A 220 -0.62 12.92 -11.20
CA PHE A 220 -1.96 13.38 -11.56
C PHE A 220 -2.43 14.46 -10.57
N GLU A 221 -2.75 15.65 -11.07
CA GLU A 221 -3.24 16.76 -10.25
C GLU A 221 -4.75 16.64 -9.94
N ASP A 222 -5.53 16.12 -10.89
CA ASP A 222 -6.99 15.95 -10.79
C ASP A 222 -7.40 14.65 -10.06
N GLY A 223 -6.44 13.89 -9.54
CA GLY A 223 -6.66 12.69 -8.73
C GLY A 223 -7.63 11.67 -9.35
N ILE A 224 -8.67 11.29 -8.59
CA ILE A 224 -9.62 10.25 -9.00
C ILE A 224 -10.50 10.66 -10.19
N LYS A 225 -10.59 11.94 -10.55
CA LYS A 225 -11.24 12.36 -11.81
C LYS A 225 -10.48 11.83 -13.02
N SER A 226 -9.17 12.02 -13.04
CA SER A 226 -8.30 11.45 -14.08
C SER A 226 -8.32 9.94 -14.04
N TYR A 227 -8.52 9.33 -12.86
CA TYR A 227 -8.66 7.88 -12.77
C TYR A 227 -9.89 7.39 -13.52
N VAL A 228 -11.06 7.98 -13.27
CA VAL A 228 -12.30 7.63 -13.97
C VAL A 228 -12.14 7.79 -15.48
N GLN A 229 -11.57 8.91 -15.94
CA GLN A 229 -11.30 9.12 -17.37
C GLN A 229 -10.37 8.05 -17.96
N PHE A 230 -9.37 7.61 -17.21
CA PHE A 230 -8.49 6.52 -17.61
C PHE A 230 -9.22 5.17 -17.68
N LEU A 231 -10.17 4.90 -16.78
CA LEU A 231 -10.94 3.65 -16.78
C LEU A 231 -11.85 3.53 -18.00
N VAL A 232 -12.43 4.64 -18.45
CA VAL A 232 -13.39 4.67 -19.56
C VAL A 232 -12.76 5.03 -20.91
N VAL A 233 -11.43 4.96 -21.04
CA VAL A 233 -10.70 5.40 -22.25
C VAL A 233 -11.11 4.66 -23.52
N ASP A 234 -11.50 3.38 -23.38
CA ASP A 234 -11.95 2.52 -24.47
C ASP A 234 -13.48 2.46 -24.61
N GLU A 235 -14.20 3.21 -23.77
CA GLU A 235 -15.66 3.32 -23.78
C GLU A 235 -16.09 4.67 -24.38
N LYS A 236 -17.40 4.87 -24.59
CA LYS A 236 -17.94 6.14 -25.05
C LYS A 236 -18.69 6.84 -23.89
N PRO A 237 -18.07 7.85 -23.25
CA PRO A 237 -18.72 8.60 -22.19
C PRO A 237 -19.97 9.34 -22.68
N ILE A 238 -21.00 9.41 -21.84
CA ILE A 238 -22.23 10.17 -22.11
C ILE A 238 -22.01 11.66 -21.85
N SER A 239 -21.27 12.00 -20.79
CA SER A 239 -20.89 13.37 -20.44
C SER A 239 -19.42 13.63 -20.78
N PRO A 240 -19.04 14.87 -21.12
CA PRO A 240 -17.64 15.21 -21.40
C PRO A 240 -16.75 15.07 -20.16
N ASP A 241 -17.25 15.49 -19.00
CA ASP A 241 -16.52 15.48 -17.74
C ASP A 241 -17.13 14.47 -16.74
N PRO A 242 -16.30 13.80 -15.92
CA PRO A 242 -16.78 13.06 -14.77
C PRO A 242 -17.46 13.97 -13.74
N PHE A 243 -18.51 13.46 -13.10
CA PHE A 243 -18.98 14.02 -11.84
C PHE A 243 -17.87 13.88 -10.79
N TYR A 244 -17.69 14.90 -9.95
CA TYR A 244 -16.71 14.90 -8.88
C TYR A 244 -17.28 15.55 -7.62
N MET A 245 -16.99 14.96 -6.47
CA MET A 245 -17.27 15.49 -5.15
C MET A 245 -16.10 15.17 -4.22
N ASN A 246 -15.71 16.15 -3.40
CA ASN A 246 -14.82 15.97 -2.26
C ASN A 246 -15.38 16.75 -1.08
N LYS A 247 -15.69 16.06 0.01
CA LYS A 247 -16.28 16.69 1.20
C LYS A 247 -15.79 16.00 2.47
N GLU A 248 -15.48 16.79 3.49
CA GLU A 248 -15.24 16.31 4.85
C GLU A 248 -16.52 16.50 5.68
N ASP A 249 -16.94 15.46 6.39
CA ASP A 249 -18.05 15.49 7.35
C ASP A 249 -17.65 14.68 8.59
N GLU A 250 -17.81 15.25 9.78
CA GLU A 250 -17.41 14.63 11.07
C GLU A 250 -15.99 14.01 11.08
N ASN A 251 -15.02 14.65 10.41
CA ASN A 251 -13.64 14.19 10.18
C ASN A 251 -13.47 13.00 9.21
N VAL A 252 -14.52 12.60 8.50
CA VAL A 252 -14.46 11.63 7.42
C VAL A 252 -14.44 12.36 6.08
N VAL A 253 -13.37 12.21 5.33
CA VAL A 253 -13.28 12.72 3.95
C VAL A 253 -13.91 11.70 3.01
N VAL A 254 -14.88 12.13 2.23
CA VAL A 254 -15.51 11.35 1.17
C VAL A 254 -15.20 12.01 -0.16
N GLU A 255 -14.49 11.28 -1.01
CA GLU A 255 -14.14 11.69 -2.36
C GLU A 255 -14.77 10.71 -3.36
N VAL A 256 -15.50 11.23 -4.35
CA VAL A 256 -16.22 10.43 -5.35
C VAL A 256 -16.01 11.05 -6.72
N ALA A 257 -15.63 10.22 -7.69
CA ALA A 257 -15.71 10.54 -9.10
C ALA A 257 -16.50 9.44 -9.82
N MET A 258 -17.37 9.81 -10.76
CA MET A 258 -18.13 8.85 -11.57
C MET A 258 -18.45 9.43 -12.95
N GLN A 259 -18.57 8.55 -13.94
CA GLN A 259 -18.95 8.92 -15.30
C GLN A 259 -19.76 7.78 -15.91
N TYR A 260 -20.88 8.13 -16.55
CA TYR A 260 -21.66 7.17 -17.31
C TYR A 260 -21.08 7.00 -18.72
N THR A 261 -21.10 5.78 -19.22
CA THR A 261 -20.79 5.42 -20.60
C THR A 261 -22.04 4.84 -21.27
N ASP A 262 -21.97 4.56 -22.57
CA ASP A 262 -23.04 3.84 -23.29
C ASP A 262 -23.01 2.31 -23.05
N GLY A 263 -22.11 1.84 -22.20
CA GLY A 263 -22.06 0.45 -21.73
C GLY A 263 -23.22 0.10 -20.79
N LEU A 264 -23.42 -1.21 -20.61
CA LEU A 264 -24.44 -1.76 -19.71
C LEU A 264 -23.85 -2.34 -18.42
N GLU A 265 -22.53 -2.45 -18.33
CA GLU A 265 -21.83 -3.00 -17.17
C GLU A 265 -21.52 -1.90 -16.14
N GLU A 266 -21.54 -2.26 -14.86
CA GLU A 266 -21.16 -1.39 -13.74
C GLU A 266 -19.74 -1.77 -13.27
N ASP A 267 -18.81 -0.80 -13.25
CA ASP A 267 -17.51 -0.91 -12.54
C ASP A 267 -17.47 0.16 -11.44
N VAL A 268 -17.60 -0.27 -10.18
CA VAL A 268 -17.46 0.60 -9.01
C VAL A 268 -16.25 0.16 -8.20
N ARG A 269 -15.30 1.08 -8.04
CA ARG A 269 -14.07 0.84 -7.28
C ARG A 269 -14.11 1.56 -5.94
N CYS A 270 -14.03 0.76 -4.89
CA CYS A 270 -14.15 1.22 -3.52
C CYS A 270 -12.78 1.27 -2.84
N TYR A 271 -12.52 2.36 -2.12
CA TYR A 271 -11.27 2.57 -1.39
C TYR A 271 -11.54 3.15 -0.01
N THR A 272 -10.74 2.72 0.96
CA THR A 272 -10.65 3.31 2.30
C THR A 272 -9.19 3.59 2.59
N ASN A 273 -8.83 4.85 2.84
CA ASN A 273 -7.44 5.29 3.09
C ASN A 273 -6.45 4.74 2.04
N ASN A 274 -6.80 4.88 0.75
CA ASN A 274 -6.07 4.36 -0.41
C ASN A 274 -5.96 2.83 -0.56
N ILE A 275 -6.57 2.05 0.34
CA ILE A 275 -6.64 0.59 0.25
C ILE A 275 -7.91 0.17 -0.48
N ILE A 276 -7.78 -0.70 -1.48
CA ILE A 276 -8.92 -1.19 -2.25
C ILE A 276 -9.81 -2.13 -1.42
N ASN A 277 -11.12 -1.99 -1.57
CA ASN A 277 -12.14 -2.86 -0.96
C ASN A 277 -12.95 -3.54 -2.09
N PRO A 278 -12.52 -4.71 -2.59
CA PRO A 278 -13.17 -5.35 -3.74
C PRO A 278 -14.64 -5.73 -3.49
N GLU A 279 -14.97 -6.06 -2.23
CA GLU A 279 -16.34 -6.41 -1.81
C GLU A 279 -17.16 -5.17 -1.38
N GLY A 280 -16.55 -3.97 -1.45
CA GLY A 280 -17.14 -2.73 -0.97
C GLY A 280 -17.23 -2.68 0.55
N GLY A 281 -18.39 -2.28 1.07
CA GLY A 281 -18.65 -2.10 2.48
C GLY A 281 -19.70 -1.01 2.74
N THR A 282 -19.67 -0.42 3.92
CA THR A 282 -20.63 0.64 4.34
C THR A 282 -20.60 1.86 3.41
N HIS A 283 -19.42 2.23 2.91
CA HIS A 283 -19.22 3.32 1.95
C HIS A 283 -19.92 3.04 0.60
N LEU A 284 -19.82 1.80 0.07
CA LEU A 284 -20.52 1.41 -1.16
C LEU A 284 -22.04 1.42 -0.98
N VAL A 285 -22.53 0.89 0.14
CA VAL A 285 -23.96 0.91 0.47
C VAL A 285 -24.47 2.36 0.53
N GLY A 286 -23.76 3.24 1.25
CA GLY A 286 -24.10 4.66 1.34
C GLY A 286 -24.12 5.35 -0.02
N PHE A 287 -23.10 5.12 -0.85
CA PHE A 287 -23.02 5.64 -2.22
C PHE A 287 -24.23 5.23 -3.06
N ARG A 288 -24.56 3.93 -3.09
CA ARG A 288 -25.69 3.40 -3.87
C ARG A 288 -27.03 3.95 -3.41
N THR A 289 -27.25 4.02 -2.09
CA THR A 289 -28.46 4.60 -1.52
C THR A 289 -28.59 6.08 -1.90
N ALA A 290 -27.53 6.87 -1.72
CA ALA A 290 -27.54 8.30 -2.04
C ALA A 290 -27.77 8.57 -3.53
N LEU A 291 -27.09 7.83 -4.42
CA LEU A 291 -27.24 7.99 -5.87
C LEU A 291 -28.65 7.64 -6.33
N THR A 292 -29.19 6.50 -5.87
CA THR A 292 -30.55 6.06 -6.19
C THR A 292 -31.59 7.09 -5.75
N SER A 293 -31.49 7.58 -4.50
CA SER A 293 -32.40 8.60 -3.97
C SER A 293 -32.30 9.93 -4.73
N ALA A 294 -31.09 10.36 -5.10
CA ALA A 294 -30.88 11.59 -5.86
C ALA A 294 -31.49 11.52 -7.27
N LEU A 295 -31.26 10.43 -7.99
CA LEU A 295 -31.82 10.22 -9.33
C LEU A 295 -33.35 10.13 -9.31
N ASN A 296 -33.93 9.38 -8.36
CA ASN A 296 -35.38 9.28 -8.21
C ASN A 296 -36.02 10.63 -7.88
N SER A 297 -35.42 11.38 -6.96
CA SER A 297 -35.90 12.72 -6.60
C SER A 297 -35.86 13.67 -7.79
N TYR A 298 -34.79 13.62 -8.59
CA TYR A 298 -34.68 14.41 -9.82
C TYR A 298 -35.73 13.99 -10.85
N ALA A 299 -35.90 12.69 -11.09
CA ALA A 299 -36.86 12.18 -12.06
C ALA A 299 -38.31 12.51 -11.68
N GLN A 300 -38.66 12.42 -10.39
CA GLN A 300 -39.99 12.79 -9.90
C GLN A 300 -40.24 14.30 -10.04
N LYS A 301 -39.27 15.13 -9.64
CA LYS A 301 -39.38 16.60 -9.72
C LYS A 301 -39.52 17.11 -11.16
N ASN A 302 -38.90 16.41 -12.11
CA ASN A 302 -38.95 16.74 -13.54
C ASN A 302 -40.01 15.92 -14.31
N GLU A 303 -40.90 15.22 -13.60
CA GLU A 303 -41.99 14.41 -14.19
C GLU A 303 -41.55 13.33 -15.18
N LEU A 304 -40.29 12.89 -15.12
CA LEU A 304 -39.71 11.88 -16.03
C LEU A 304 -40.23 10.46 -15.76
N LEU A 305 -40.91 10.25 -14.63
CA LEU A 305 -41.47 8.96 -14.22
C LEU A 305 -42.93 8.75 -14.67
N LYS A 306 -43.56 9.75 -15.32
CA LYS A 306 -44.94 9.63 -15.79
C LYS A 306 -45.07 8.49 -16.81
N GLY A 307 -45.93 7.51 -16.52
CA GLY A 307 -46.19 6.35 -17.39
C GLY A 307 -45.37 5.10 -17.06
N LEU A 308 -44.41 5.17 -16.13
CA LEU A 308 -43.73 3.99 -15.58
C LEU A 308 -44.57 3.46 -14.40
N ASN A 309 -45.27 2.33 -14.60
CA ASN A 309 -45.95 1.64 -13.50
C ASN A 309 -44.89 1.11 -12.52
N THR A 310 -44.83 1.71 -11.33
CA THR A 310 -43.90 1.33 -10.26
C THR A 310 -44.25 -0.05 -9.71
N GLY A 311 -43.61 -1.07 -10.27
CA GLY A 311 -43.52 -2.43 -9.77
C GLY A 311 -42.10 -2.93 -9.99
N LEU A 312 -41.14 -2.27 -9.34
CA LEU A 312 -39.76 -2.72 -9.16
C LEU A 312 -39.47 -2.72 -7.66
#